data_AF-A0A853JDX2-F1
#
_entry.id   AF-A0A853JDX2-F1
#
_cell.length_a   1.000
_cell.length_b   1.000
_cell.length_c   1.000
_cell.angle_alpha   90.00
_cell.angle_beta   90.00
_cell.angle_gamma   90.00
#
_symmetry.space_group_name_H-M   'P 1'
#
loop_
_entity.id
_entity.type
_entity.pdbx_description
1 polymer ?
#
loop_
_entity_poly.entity_id
_entity_poly.type
_entity_poly.pdbx_seq_one_letter_code
_entity_poly.pdbx_strand_id
1 'polypeptide(L)'
;MKRYPLQTLLKLRAHRTENARLTVMEKQRAAIACREECARIQGELQTLRDQRASHRLRLLDPPPPGMPWPPVLEQRQAHIDLLGEQADAAQQNLQQAQQRLQAAERALEEAKQAYFRAKAREDALHKRKGMWHDEQNALEARKEEDAAADLQLARHLARGQP
;
A
#
# COMPACT_ATOMS: atom_id res chain seq x y z
N MET A 1 38.57 6.71 13.66
CA MET A 1 37.42 5.79 13.49
C MET A 1 37.48 5.07 12.15
N LYS A 2 37.51 3.73 12.17
CA LYS A 2 37.46 2.92 10.95
C LYS A 2 36.06 2.97 10.32
N ARG A 3 35.98 2.97 8.99
CA ARG A 3 34.70 2.92 8.26
C ARG A 3 34.16 1.49 8.23
N TYR A 4 32.86 1.32 8.40
CA TYR A 4 32.21 0.01 8.31
C TYR A 4 32.39 -0.59 6.90
N PRO A 5 32.93 -1.82 6.76
CA PRO A 5 33.27 -2.39 5.45
C PRO A 5 32.08 -2.62 4.53
N LEU A 6 30.88 -2.83 5.08
CA LEU A 6 29.65 -3.04 4.29
C LEU A 6 28.81 -1.76 4.13
N GLN A 7 29.40 -0.57 4.31
CA GLN A 7 28.66 0.69 4.22
C GLN A 7 28.00 0.92 2.85
N THR A 8 28.65 0.52 1.75
CA THR A 8 28.08 0.63 0.39
C THR A 8 26.87 -0.29 0.21
N LEU A 9 26.95 -1.53 0.73
CA LEU A 9 25.84 -2.48 0.68
C LEU A 9 24.62 -1.96 1.46
N LEU A 10 24.84 -1.31 2.61
CA LEU A 10 23.78 -0.70 3.41
C LEU A 10 23.08 0.41 2.62
N LYS A 11 23.83 1.31 1.96
CA LYS A 11 23.25 2.36 1.09
C LYS A 11 22.41 1.77 -0.05
N LEU A 12 22.92 0.74 -0.73
CA LEU A 12 22.19 0.07 -1.81
C LEU A 12 20.90 -0.60 -1.32
N ARG A 13 20.90 -1.18 -0.12
CA ARG A 13 19.72 -1.79 0.48
C ARG A 13 18.70 -0.74 0.91
N ALA A 14 19.13 0.35 1.54
CA ALA A 14 18.25 1.47 1.87
C ALA A 14 17.52 2.01 0.63
N HIS A 15 18.25 2.19 -0.48
CA HIS A 15 17.63 2.60 -1.76
C HIS A 15 16.60 1.58 -2.27
N ARG A 16 16.88 0.28 -2.17
CA ARG A 16 15.91 -0.77 -2.57
C ARG A 16 14.68 -0.79 -1.66
N THR A 17 14.85 -0.57 -0.36
CA THR A 17 13.73 -0.46 0.58
C THR A 17 12.87 0.76 0.26
N GLU A 18 13.49 1.90 -0.04
CA GLU A 18 12.76 3.11 -0.40
C GLU A 18 12.00 2.92 -1.72
N ASN A 19 12.62 2.32 -2.74
CA ASN A 19 11.90 1.98 -3.98
C ASN A 19 10.71 1.06 -3.72
N ALA A 20 10.87 0.03 -2.88
CA ALA A 20 9.77 -0.84 -2.51
C ALA A 20 8.64 -0.09 -1.77
N ARG A 21 8.99 0.89 -0.92
CA ARG A 21 8.03 1.76 -0.25
C ARG A 21 7.23 2.60 -1.25
N LEU A 22 7.91 3.20 -2.23
CA LEU A 22 7.27 3.96 -3.31
C LEU A 22 6.29 3.08 -4.08
N THR A 23 6.69 1.86 -4.44
CA THR A 23 5.79 0.91 -5.10
C THR A 23 4.55 0.57 -4.24
N VAL A 24 4.69 0.38 -2.92
CA VAL A 24 3.54 0.18 -2.02
C VAL A 24 2.59 1.38 -2.08
N MET A 25 3.12 2.60 -2.03
CA MET A 25 2.31 3.82 -2.10
C MET A 25 1.56 3.93 -3.44
N GLU A 26 2.21 3.62 -4.56
CA GLU A 26 1.58 3.59 -5.88
C GLU A 26 0.45 2.55 -5.95
N LYS A 27 0.69 1.32 -5.48
CA LYS A 27 -0.34 0.28 -5.44
C LYS A 27 -1.49 0.62 -4.50
N GLN A 28 -1.20 1.31 -3.40
CA GLN A 28 -2.23 1.77 -2.47
C GLN A 28 -3.14 2.81 -3.12
N ARG A 29 -2.57 3.78 -3.85
CA ARG A 29 -3.36 4.76 -4.62
C ARG A 29 -4.24 4.08 -5.67
N ALA A 30 -3.68 3.12 -6.40
CA ALA A 30 -4.44 2.35 -7.39
C ALA A 30 -5.61 1.57 -6.76
N ALA A 31 -5.38 0.91 -5.62
CA ALA A 31 -6.44 0.20 -4.91
C ALA A 31 -7.54 1.15 -4.39
N ILE A 32 -7.17 2.33 -3.88
CA ILE A 32 -8.14 3.36 -3.47
C ILE A 32 -8.98 3.82 -4.67
N ALA A 33 -8.35 4.14 -5.80
CA ALA A 33 -9.07 4.55 -7.01
C ALA A 33 -10.04 3.46 -7.49
N CYS A 34 -9.66 2.18 -7.45
CA CYS A 34 -10.57 1.08 -7.79
C CYS A 34 -11.75 0.97 -6.81
N ARG A 35 -11.54 1.23 -5.51
CA ARG A 35 -12.63 1.24 -4.51
C ARG A 35 -13.62 2.37 -4.78
N GLU A 36 -13.10 3.56 -5.08
CA GLU A 36 -13.91 4.72 -5.42
C GLU A 36 -14.72 4.47 -6.70
N GLU A 37 -14.11 3.86 -7.72
CA GLU A 37 -14.79 3.46 -8.96
C GLU A 37 -15.93 2.48 -8.67
N CYS A 38 -15.68 1.44 -7.86
CA CYS A 38 -16.72 0.48 -7.45
C CYS A 38 -17.86 1.17 -6.70
N ALA A 39 -17.54 2.06 -5.75
CA ALA A 39 -18.54 2.80 -4.98
C ALA A 39 -19.39 3.72 -5.87
N ARG A 40 -18.78 4.39 -6.84
CA ARG A 40 -19.49 5.22 -7.82
C ARG A 40 -20.47 4.41 -8.64
N ILE A 41 -20.02 3.29 -9.24
CA ILE A 41 -20.88 2.43 -10.07
C ILE A 41 -22.01 1.82 -9.22
N GLN A 42 -21.73 1.46 -7.96
CA GLN A 42 -22.75 0.96 -7.05
C GLN A 42 -23.82 2.03 -6.74
N GLY A 43 -23.42 3.28 -6.55
CA GLY A 43 -24.35 4.41 -6.38
C GLY A 43 -25.21 4.67 -7.61
N GLU A 44 -24.63 4.59 -8.81
CA GLU A 44 -25.35 4.68 -10.08
C GLU A 44 -26.38 3.56 -10.24
N LEU A 45 -25.97 2.32 -9.95
CA LEU A 45 -26.86 1.15 -9.99
C LEU A 45 -28.03 1.28 -9.02
N GLN A 46 -27.78 1.77 -7.80
CA GLN A 46 -28.83 1.99 -6.81
C GLN A 46 -29.82 3.07 -7.30
N THR A 47 -29.30 4.17 -7.85
CA THR A 47 -30.12 5.24 -8.43
C THR A 47 -31.03 4.72 -9.55
N LEU A 48 -30.50 3.89 -10.46
CA LEU A 48 -31.30 3.28 -11.53
C LEU A 48 -32.39 2.36 -10.99
N ARG A 49 -32.08 1.57 -9.94
CA ARG A 49 -33.05 0.69 -9.27
C ARG A 49 -34.16 1.50 -8.59
N ASP A 50 -33.81 2.57 -7.90
CA ASP A 50 -34.77 3.44 -7.21
C ASP A 50 -35.67 4.18 -8.20
N GLN A 51 -35.11 4.69 -9.30
CA GLN A 51 -35.86 5.28 -10.40
C GLN A 51 -36.84 4.27 -10.99
N ARG A 52 -36.37 3.06 -11.32
CA ARG A 52 -37.23 2.00 -11.88
C ARG A 52 -38.36 1.63 -10.92
N ALA A 53 -38.08 1.51 -9.62
CA ALA A 53 -39.09 1.24 -8.61
C ALA A 53 -40.12 2.37 -8.51
N SER A 54 -39.67 3.63 -8.51
CA SER A 54 -40.53 4.82 -8.50
C SER A 54 -41.44 4.88 -9.73
N HIS A 55 -40.92 4.61 -10.93
CA HIS A 55 -41.72 4.58 -12.15
C HIS A 55 -42.74 3.43 -12.16
N ARG A 56 -42.39 2.26 -11.59
CA ARG A 56 -43.34 1.15 -11.42
C ARG A 56 -44.49 1.49 -10.50
N LEU A 57 -44.25 2.19 -9.39
CA LEU A 57 -45.30 2.64 -8.48
C LEU A 57 -46.29 3.60 -9.16
N ARG A 58 -45.80 4.40 -10.11
CA ARG A 58 -46.58 5.40 -10.85
C ARG A 58 -47.11 4.90 -12.20
N LEU A 59 -46.98 3.61 -12.50
CA LEU A 59 -47.34 3.06 -13.81
C LEU A 59 -48.82 3.34 -14.15
N LEU A 60 -49.69 3.21 -13.15
CA LEU A 60 -51.14 3.39 -13.25
C LEU A 60 -51.61 4.80 -12.86
N ASP A 61 -50.69 5.78 -12.73
CA ASP A 61 -51.10 7.17 -12.50
C ASP A 61 -51.90 7.68 -13.72
N PRO A 62 -52.95 8.50 -13.53
CA PRO A 62 -53.75 8.98 -14.64
C PRO A 62 -52.89 9.73 -15.67
N PRO A 63 -53.15 9.55 -16.98
CA PRO A 63 -52.46 10.29 -18.02
C PRO A 63 -52.84 11.79 -17.96
N PRO A 64 -52.02 12.67 -18.54
CA PRO A 64 -52.38 14.08 -18.70
C PRO A 64 -53.74 14.25 -19.40
N PRO A 65 -54.49 15.32 -19.09
CA PRO A 65 -55.78 15.58 -19.71
C PRO A 65 -55.65 15.61 -21.24
N GLY A 66 -56.55 14.90 -21.93
CA GLY A 66 -56.56 14.83 -23.40
C GLY A 66 -55.64 13.78 -24.01
N MET A 67 -54.83 13.05 -23.23
CA MET A 67 -54.06 11.91 -23.74
C MET A 67 -54.77 10.57 -23.53
N PRO A 68 -54.80 9.69 -24.55
CA PRO A 68 -55.35 8.34 -24.40
C PRO A 68 -54.41 7.47 -23.55
N TRP A 69 -55.00 6.57 -22.76
CA TRP A 69 -54.28 5.66 -21.86
C TRP A 69 -53.27 4.71 -22.54
N PRO A 70 -53.60 4.02 -23.65
CA PRO A 70 -52.72 2.99 -24.21
C PRO A 70 -51.30 3.46 -24.56
N PRO A 71 -51.10 4.54 -25.35
CA PRO A 71 -49.74 4.97 -25.70
C PRO A 71 -48.94 5.51 -24.50
N VAL A 72 -49.62 6.11 -23.50
CA VAL A 72 -48.96 6.58 -22.28
C VAL A 72 -48.46 5.39 -21.45
N LEU A 73 -49.25 4.32 -21.35
CA LEU A 73 -48.86 3.11 -20.65
C LEU A 73 -47.68 2.43 -21.35
N GLU A 74 -47.73 2.28 -22.67
CA GLU A 74 -46.64 1.71 -23.47
C GLU A 74 -45.34 2.49 -23.29
N GLN A 75 -45.40 3.83 -23.36
CA GLN A 75 -44.23 4.68 -23.14
C GLN A 75 -43.62 4.49 -21.74
N ARG A 76 -44.47 4.45 -20.70
CA ARG A 76 -44.01 4.24 -19.32
C ARG A 76 -43.38 2.87 -19.14
N GLN A 77 -43.98 1.83 -19.71
CA GLN A 77 -43.46 0.47 -19.67
C GLN A 77 -42.10 0.40 -20.38
N ALA A 78 -41.98 0.95 -21.59
CA ALA A 78 -40.72 1.01 -22.32
C ALA A 78 -39.63 1.75 -21.54
N HIS A 79 -39.97 2.82 -20.83
CA HIS A 79 -39.01 3.52 -19.96
C HIS A 79 -38.55 2.67 -18.76
N ILE A 80 -39.47 1.94 -18.12
CA ILE A 80 -39.14 1.01 -17.02
C ILE A 80 -38.22 -0.12 -17.50
N ASP A 81 -38.44 -0.60 -18.72
CA ASP A 81 -37.63 -1.65 -19.33
C ASP A 81 -36.23 -1.12 -19.67
N LEU A 82 -36.12 0.07 -20.26
CA LEU A 82 -34.85 0.75 -20.50
C LEU A 82 -34.03 0.97 -19.22
N LEU A 83 -34.68 1.39 -18.12
CA LEU A 83 -34.02 1.50 -16.80
C LEU A 83 -33.53 0.13 -16.29
N GLY A 84 -34.24 -0.94 -16.62
CA GLY A 84 -33.82 -2.31 -16.35
C GLY A 84 -32.55 -2.68 -17.10
N GLU A 85 -32.52 -2.47 -18.42
CA GLU A 85 -31.34 -2.74 -19.26
C GLU A 85 -30.11 -1.95 -18.81
N GLN A 86 -30.29 -0.67 -18.45
CA GLN A 86 -29.22 0.17 -17.91
C GLN A 86 -28.71 -0.36 -16.56
N ALA A 87 -29.61 -0.84 -15.68
CA ALA A 87 -29.21 -1.43 -14.41
C ALA A 87 -28.43 -2.74 -14.61
N ASP A 88 -28.83 -3.57 -15.58
CA ASP A 88 -28.13 -4.82 -15.91
C ASP A 88 -26.73 -4.53 -16.47
N ALA A 89 -26.60 -3.53 -17.35
CA ALA A 89 -25.30 -3.07 -17.84
C ALA A 89 -24.42 -2.51 -16.72
N ALA A 90 -24.98 -1.68 -15.82
CA ALA A 90 -24.27 -1.16 -14.65
C ALA A 90 -23.82 -2.28 -13.71
N GLN A 91 -24.61 -3.33 -13.55
CA GLN A 91 -24.25 -4.50 -12.75
C GLN A 91 -23.09 -5.30 -13.37
N GLN A 92 -23.05 -5.47 -14.69
CA GLN A 92 -21.91 -6.09 -15.38
C GLN A 92 -20.64 -5.24 -15.21
N ASN A 93 -20.76 -3.91 -15.34
CA ASN A 93 -19.65 -2.99 -15.11
C ASN A 93 -19.14 -3.06 -13.66
N LEU A 94 -20.05 -3.16 -12.69
CA LEU A 94 -19.70 -3.32 -11.27
C LEU A 94 -18.91 -4.61 -11.03
N GLN A 95 -19.32 -5.73 -11.63
CA GLN A 95 -18.60 -6.99 -11.52
C GLN A 95 -17.17 -6.90 -12.08
N GLN A 96 -17.00 -6.25 -13.24
CA GLN A 96 -15.68 -6.02 -13.82
C GLN A 96 -14.82 -5.10 -12.94
N ALA A 97 -15.40 -4.02 -12.40
CA ALA A 97 -14.70 -3.11 -11.49
C ALA A 97 -14.27 -3.83 -10.19
N GLN A 98 -15.12 -4.70 -9.63
CA GLN A 98 -14.79 -5.51 -8.46
C GLN A 98 -13.64 -6.50 -8.74
N GLN A 99 -13.58 -7.10 -9.93
CA GLN A 99 -12.45 -7.95 -10.32
C GLN A 99 -11.14 -7.14 -10.39
N ARG A 100 -11.18 -5.92 -10.95
CA ARG A 100 -10.02 -5.01 -10.96
C ARG A 100 -9.60 -4.61 -9.55
N LEU A 101 -10.55 -4.35 -8.67
CA LEU A 101 -10.29 -4.06 -7.26
C LEU A 101 -9.57 -5.24 -6.58
N GLN A 102 -10.08 -6.46 -6.73
CA GLN A 102 -9.43 -7.64 -6.17
C GLN A 102 -7.99 -7.83 -6.69
N ALA A 103 -7.76 -7.58 -7.99
CA ALA A 103 -6.42 -7.62 -8.56
C ALA A 103 -5.50 -6.53 -7.99
N ALA A 104 -6.01 -5.30 -7.82
CA ALA A 104 -5.26 -4.20 -7.23
C ALA A 104 -4.91 -4.46 -5.75
N GLU A 105 -5.83 -5.04 -4.97
CA GLU A 105 -5.60 -5.41 -3.58
C GLU A 105 -4.56 -6.52 -3.45
N ARG A 106 -4.61 -7.55 -4.31
CA ARG A 106 -3.57 -8.58 -4.37
C ARG A 106 -2.20 -7.99 -4.68
N ALA A 107 -2.12 -7.10 -5.69
CA ALA A 107 -0.88 -6.42 -6.03
C ALA A 107 -0.35 -5.53 -4.90
N LEU A 108 -1.23 -4.90 -4.12
CA LEU A 108 -0.85 -4.14 -2.93
C LEU A 108 -0.26 -5.05 -1.84
N GLU A 109 -0.88 -6.20 -1.57
CA GLU A 109 -0.36 -7.15 -0.58
C GLU A 109 0.99 -7.73 -1.01
N GLU A 110 1.16 -8.07 -2.28
CA GLU A 110 2.45 -8.50 -2.83
C GLU A 110 3.54 -7.42 -2.66
N ALA A 111 3.21 -6.15 -2.97
CA ALA A 111 4.11 -5.03 -2.78
C ALA A 111 4.50 -4.83 -1.31
N LYS A 112 3.53 -4.94 -0.38
CA LYS A 112 3.79 -4.86 1.07
C LYS A 112 4.73 -5.97 1.51
N GLN A 113 4.49 -7.21 1.09
CA GLN A 113 5.38 -8.32 1.40
C GLN A 113 6.79 -8.11 0.85
N ALA A 114 6.92 -7.60 -0.38
CA ALA A 114 8.22 -7.27 -0.97
C ALA A 114 8.96 -6.18 -0.17
N TYR A 115 8.24 -5.14 0.27
CA TYR A 115 8.78 -4.10 1.14
C TYR A 115 9.26 -4.67 2.47
N PHE A 116 8.46 -5.48 3.17
CA PHE A 116 8.87 -6.08 4.44
C PHE A 116 10.09 -7.00 4.28
N ARG A 117 10.17 -7.78 3.19
CA ARG A 117 11.36 -8.58 2.88
C ARG A 117 12.59 -7.72 2.61
N ALA A 118 12.44 -6.59 1.93
CA ALA A 118 13.53 -5.64 1.68
C ALA A 118 14.01 -4.99 2.99
N LYS A 119 13.06 -4.51 3.80
CA LYS A 119 13.31 -3.86 5.08
C LYS A 119 14.00 -4.79 6.08
N ALA A 120 13.53 -6.03 6.21
CA ALA A 120 14.16 -7.03 7.08
C ALA A 120 15.64 -7.28 6.73
N ARG A 121 15.97 -7.30 5.43
CA ARG A 121 17.36 -7.47 4.97
C ARG A 121 18.22 -6.23 5.25
N GLU A 122 17.65 -5.04 5.16
CA GLU A 122 18.32 -3.80 5.54
C GLU A 122 18.58 -3.74 7.06
N ASP A 123 17.57 -4.06 7.87
CA ASP A 123 17.66 -4.04 9.33
C ASP A 123 18.69 -5.06 9.83
N ALA A 124 18.77 -6.24 9.20
CA ALA A 124 19.83 -7.21 9.48
C ALA A 124 21.25 -6.64 9.25
N LEU A 125 21.44 -5.80 8.22
CA LEU A 125 22.72 -5.13 7.98
C LEU A 125 23.00 -4.01 8.99
N HIS A 126 21.98 -3.27 9.40
CA HIS A 126 22.11 -2.29 10.48
C HIS A 126 22.51 -2.95 11.79
N LYS A 127 21.88 -4.07 12.15
CA LYS A 127 22.26 -4.87 13.32
C LYS A 127 23.71 -5.33 13.24
N ARG A 128 24.15 -5.84 12.09
CA ARG A 128 25.54 -6.24 11.87
C ARG A 128 26.53 -5.08 11.95
N LYS A 129 26.14 -3.90 11.47
CA LYS A 129 26.94 -2.67 11.63
C LYS A 129 27.12 -2.29 13.10
N GLY A 130 26.05 -2.38 13.90
CA GLY A 130 26.11 -2.16 15.34
C GLY A 130 27.12 -3.08 16.03
N MET A 131 26.95 -4.40 15.83
CA MET A 131 27.86 -5.40 16.40
C MET A 131 29.33 -5.16 16.00
N TRP A 132 29.58 -4.82 14.73
CA TRP A 132 30.94 -4.51 14.27
C TRP A 132 31.53 -3.27 14.96
N HIS A 133 30.73 -2.23 15.21
CA HIS A 133 31.19 -1.06 15.94
C HIS A 133 31.53 -1.41 17.40
N ASP A 134 30.69 -2.22 18.06
CA ASP A 134 30.93 -2.68 19.43
C ASP A 134 32.22 -3.51 19.51
N GLU A 135 32.47 -4.40 18.54
CA GLU A 135 33.71 -5.16 18.41
C GLU A 135 34.93 -4.26 18.20
N GLN A 136 34.83 -3.23 17.34
CA GLN A 136 35.95 -2.29 17.15
C GLN A 136 36.25 -1.50 18.41
N ASN A 137 35.24 -1.02 19.12
CA ASN A 137 35.40 -0.27 20.36
C ASN A 137 36.03 -1.15 21.45
N ALA A 138 35.59 -2.41 21.58
CA ALA A 138 36.18 -3.36 22.53
C ALA A 138 37.65 -3.67 22.22
N LEU A 139 38.02 -3.77 20.94
CA LEU A 139 39.42 -3.95 20.53
C LEU A 139 40.27 -2.71 20.78
N GLU A 140 39.72 -1.51 20.58
CA GLU A 140 40.41 -0.25 20.87
C GLU A 140 40.64 -0.11 22.39
N ALA A 141 39.62 -0.36 23.22
CA ALA A 141 39.74 -0.34 24.68
C ALA A 141 40.81 -1.31 25.20
N ARG A 142 40.84 -2.56 24.70
CA ARG A 142 41.88 -3.53 25.09
C ARG A 142 43.29 -3.06 24.74
N LYS A 143 43.47 -2.43 23.57
CA LYS A 143 44.79 -1.89 23.18
C LYS A 143 45.21 -0.72 24.06
N GLU A 144 44.26 0.11 24.49
CA GLU A 144 44.53 1.21 25.43
C GLU A 144 44.91 0.65 26.82
N GLU A 145 44.23 -0.40 27.28
CA GLU A 145 44.57 -1.11 28.51
C GLU A 145 45.99 -1.73 28.45
N ASP A 146 46.30 -2.46 27.38
CA ASP A 146 47.63 -3.06 27.16
C ASP A 146 48.72 -1.97 27.13
N ALA A 147 48.51 -0.89 26.38
CA ALA A 147 49.45 0.22 26.31
C ALA A 147 49.63 0.94 27.66
N ALA A 148 48.56 1.07 28.45
CA ALA A 148 48.65 1.63 29.80
C ALA A 148 49.46 0.73 30.74
N ALA A 149 49.27 -0.60 30.64
CA ALA A 149 50.05 -1.57 31.41
C ALA A 149 51.54 -1.53 31.04
N ASP A 150 51.87 -1.47 29.75
CA ASP A 150 53.24 -1.34 29.26
C ASP A 150 53.92 -0.05 29.76
N LEU A 151 53.19 1.07 29.77
CA LEU A 151 53.70 2.33 30.30
C LEU A 151 53.95 2.27 31.82
N GLN A 152 53.10 1.58 32.58
CA GLN A 152 53.32 1.37 34.01
C GLN A 152 54.57 0.51 34.24
N LEU A 153 54.72 -0.59 33.51
CA LEU A 153 55.90 -1.45 33.58
C LEU A 153 57.18 -0.68 33.22
N ALA A 154 57.16 0.10 32.14
CA ALA A 154 58.30 0.95 31.74
C ALA A 154 58.66 1.98 32.82
N ARG A 155 57.67 2.61 33.47
CA ARG A 155 57.90 3.54 34.60
C ARG A 155 58.51 2.83 35.81
N HIS A 156 58.06 1.62 36.12
CA HIS A 156 58.62 0.83 37.21
C HIS A 156 60.07 0.43 36.93
N LEU A 157 60.38 -0.02 35.71
CA LEU A 157 61.74 -0.38 35.29
C LEU A 157 62.69 0.83 35.29
N ALA A 158 62.23 2.00 34.82
CA ALA A 158 63.02 3.23 34.82
C ALA A 158 63.33 3.78 36.23
N ARG A 159 62.51 3.47 37.25
CA ARG A 159 62.76 3.83 38.66
C ARG A 159 63.67 2.84 39.40
N GLY A 160 63.89 1.66 38.83
CA GLY A 160 64.74 0.60 39.40
C GLY A 160 66.17 0.58 38.86
N GLN A 161 66.54 1.51 37.96
CA GLN A 161 67.93 1.72 37.55
C GLN A 161 68.60 2.73 38.51
N PRO A 162 69.76 2.39 39.12
CA PRO A 162 70.49 3.27 40.04
C PRO A 162 71.09 4.50 39.36
#